data_AF-A0A816HBK4-F1
#
_entry.id   AF-A0A816HBK4-F1
#
_cell.length_a   1.000
_cell.length_b   1.000
_cell.length_c   1.000
_cell.angle_alpha   90.00
_cell.angle_beta   90.00
_cell.angle_gamma   90.00
#
_symmetry.space_group_name_H-M   'P 1'
#
loop_
_entity.id
_entity.type
_entity.pdbx_description
1 polymer ?
#
loop_
_entity_poly.entity_id
_entity_poly.type
_entity_poly.pdbx_seq_one_letter_code
_entity_poly.pdbx_strand_id
1 'polypeptide(L)'
;AILVDILGDTESILASDRRFLLGNWIRDALQFAQGEEDIHFYNFNAKLQVSIWGNNYTLPLYDYANKFWSGMIQEYYAKRWYVFFDIVLKSLVDGVPIDKKVLNERLFLEAELPFFMLETKTYPTTEQGDSILIARQLFNKYHLSLNDIHSPKKSSAKKGYSLKHRVH
;
A
#
# COMPACT_ATOMS: atom_id res chain seq x y z
N ALA A 1 1.28 14.43 1.06
CA ALA A 1 1.22 13.74 2.37
C ALA A 1 2.17 12.56 2.30
N ILE A 2 3.06 12.38 3.30
CA ILE A 2 4.24 11.50 3.23
C ILE A 2 3.92 10.08 2.69
N LEU A 3 2.78 9.50 3.06
CA LEU A 3 2.41 8.17 2.58
C LEU A 3 2.16 8.11 1.07
N VAL A 4 1.51 9.12 0.49
CA VAL A 4 1.26 9.19 -0.95
C VAL A 4 2.58 9.23 -1.71
N ASP A 5 3.55 9.98 -1.18
CA ASP A 5 4.89 10.07 -1.75
C ASP A 5 5.62 8.72 -1.67
N ILE A 6 5.52 8.01 -0.53
CA ILE A 6 6.10 6.67 -0.36
C ILE A 6 5.46 5.66 -1.32
N LEU A 7 4.15 5.68 -1.48
CA LEU A 7 3.45 4.76 -2.39
C LEU A 7 3.82 5.04 -3.86
N GLY A 8 3.89 6.30 -4.25
CA GLY A 8 4.34 6.70 -5.59
C GLY A 8 5.79 6.29 -5.87
N ASP A 9 6.68 6.52 -4.90
CA ASP A 9 8.08 6.11 -5.01
C ASP A 9 8.22 4.58 -5.06
N THR A 10 7.45 3.86 -4.25
CA THR A 10 7.41 2.38 -4.25
C THR A 10 6.94 1.86 -5.60
N GLU A 11 5.91 2.45 -6.19
CA GLU A 11 5.50 2.11 -7.56
C GLU A 11 6.65 2.33 -8.55
N SER A 12 7.34 3.48 -8.47
CA SER A 12 8.40 3.83 -9.44
C SER A 12 9.55 2.82 -9.44
N ILE A 13 10.01 2.36 -8.28
CA ILE A 13 11.10 1.39 -8.20
C ILE A 13 10.64 -0.01 -8.66
N LEU A 14 9.40 -0.42 -8.34
CA LEU A 14 8.86 -1.69 -8.80
C LEU A 14 8.62 -1.70 -10.31
N ALA A 15 8.20 -0.58 -10.89
CA ALA A 15 7.99 -0.44 -12.34
C ALA A 15 9.30 -0.58 -13.13
N SER A 16 10.46 -0.34 -12.50
CA SER A 16 11.77 -0.37 -13.16
C SER A 16 12.34 -1.77 -13.44
N ASP A 17 11.66 -2.84 -13.03
CA ASP A 17 12.13 -4.20 -13.25
C ASP A 17 10.95 -5.14 -13.60
N ARG A 18 11.07 -5.83 -14.73
CA ARG A 18 10.06 -6.74 -15.28
C ARG A 18 9.54 -7.79 -14.30
N ARG A 19 10.34 -8.18 -13.29
CA ARG A 19 9.98 -9.21 -12.29
C ARG A 19 8.93 -8.71 -11.30
N PHE A 20 8.72 -7.41 -11.22
CA PHE A 20 7.79 -6.78 -10.29
C PHE A 20 6.58 -6.15 -10.99
N LEU A 21 6.23 -6.57 -12.21
CA LEU A 21 5.11 -6.00 -12.95
C LEU A 21 3.87 -6.90 -12.86
N LEU A 22 2.75 -6.35 -12.39
CA LEU A 22 1.45 -7.04 -12.39
C LEU A 22 1.01 -7.43 -13.81
N GLY A 23 1.37 -6.64 -14.81
CA GLY A 23 1.03 -6.91 -16.21
C GLY A 23 1.61 -8.24 -16.70
N ASN A 24 2.79 -8.65 -16.23
CA ASN A 24 3.37 -9.94 -16.60
C ASN A 24 2.55 -11.10 -16.05
N TRP A 25 2.15 -11.02 -14.78
CA TRP A 25 1.28 -12.01 -14.14
C TRP A 25 -0.07 -12.14 -14.87
N ILE A 26 -0.72 -11.02 -15.17
CA ILE A 26 -2.00 -11.03 -15.88
C ILE A 26 -1.83 -11.56 -17.31
N ARG A 27 -0.80 -11.11 -18.04
CA ARG A 27 -0.51 -11.61 -19.40
C ARG A 27 -0.34 -13.12 -19.40
N ASP A 28 0.41 -13.66 -18.45
CA ASP A 28 0.69 -15.09 -18.39
C ASP A 28 -0.58 -15.88 -18.06
N ALA A 29 -1.48 -15.36 -17.21
CA ALA A 29 -2.79 -15.96 -16.99
C ALA A 29 -3.68 -15.94 -18.24
N LEU A 30 -3.64 -14.86 -19.03
CA LEU A 30 -4.44 -14.71 -20.24
C LEU A 30 -4.00 -15.64 -21.39
N GLN A 31 -2.80 -16.22 -21.34
CA GLN A 31 -2.35 -17.22 -22.32
C GLN A 31 -3.19 -18.52 -22.30
N PHE A 32 -3.92 -18.76 -21.22
CA PHE A 32 -4.80 -19.92 -21.07
C PHE A 32 -6.22 -19.68 -21.61
N ALA A 33 -6.56 -18.45 -22.01
CA ALA A 33 -7.87 -18.11 -22.53
C ALA A 33 -8.05 -18.57 -23.98
N GLN A 34 -9.19 -19.20 -24.30
CA GLN A 34 -9.53 -19.65 -25.65
C GLN A 34 -10.61 -18.77 -26.32
N GLY A 35 -11.21 -17.84 -25.59
CA GLY A 35 -12.22 -16.89 -26.08
C GLY A 35 -12.43 -15.71 -25.13
N GLU A 36 -13.35 -14.82 -25.48
CA GLU A 36 -13.62 -13.59 -24.71
C GLU A 36 -14.12 -13.88 -23.29
N GLU A 37 -14.98 -14.88 -23.11
CA GLU A 37 -15.46 -15.29 -21.78
C GLU A 37 -14.31 -15.79 -20.89
N ASP A 38 -13.35 -16.51 -21.47
CA ASP A 38 -12.17 -16.99 -20.73
C ASP A 38 -11.25 -15.84 -20.33
N ILE A 39 -11.12 -14.79 -21.16
CA ILE A 39 -10.30 -13.62 -20.85
C ILE A 39 -10.80 -12.96 -19.56
N HIS A 40 -12.12 -12.78 -19.44
CA HIS A 40 -12.74 -12.27 -18.22
C HIS A 40 -12.39 -13.16 -17.03
N PHE A 41 -12.65 -14.46 -17.16
CA PHE A 41 -12.43 -15.44 -16.11
C PHE A 41 -10.98 -15.46 -15.61
N TYR A 42 -10.00 -15.55 -16.51
CA TYR A 42 -8.58 -15.60 -16.12
C TYR A 42 -8.07 -14.27 -15.57
N ASN A 43 -8.52 -13.12 -16.10
CA ASN A 43 -8.16 -11.80 -15.55
C ASN A 43 -8.68 -11.64 -14.12
N PHE A 44 -9.97 -11.95 -13.90
CA PHE A 44 -10.60 -11.91 -12.59
C PHE A 44 -9.85 -12.81 -11.59
N ASN A 45 -9.61 -14.09 -11.94
CA ASN A 45 -8.94 -15.04 -11.06
C ASN A 45 -7.49 -14.64 -10.76
N ALA A 46 -6.75 -14.15 -11.76
CA ALA A 46 -5.37 -13.70 -11.59
C ALA A 46 -5.26 -12.58 -10.55
N LYS A 47 -6.19 -11.61 -10.58
CA LYS A 47 -6.23 -10.49 -9.63
C LYS A 47 -6.77 -10.92 -8.27
N LEU A 48 -7.79 -11.78 -8.23
CA LEU A 48 -8.37 -12.29 -6.99
C LEU A 48 -7.30 -13.03 -6.17
N GLN A 49 -6.52 -13.91 -6.80
CA GLN A 49 -5.51 -14.73 -6.12
C GLN A 49 -4.47 -13.89 -5.36
N VAL A 50 -4.02 -12.76 -5.91
CA VAL A 50 -2.99 -11.90 -5.31
C VAL A 50 -3.55 -10.81 -4.38
N SER A 51 -4.87 -10.73 -4.23
CA SER A 51 -5.56 -9.75 -3.39
C SER A 51 -6.32 -10.42 -2.24
N ILE A 52 -7.63 -10.57 -2.35
CA ILE A 52 -8.51 -11.15 -1.31
C ILE A 52 -8.57 -12.69 -1.36
N TRP A 53 -7.90 -13.30 -2.33
CA TRP A 53 -7.76 -14.74 -2.59
C TRP A 53 -9.05 -15.48 -2.98
N GLY A 54 -10.18 -15.20 -2.35
CA GLY A 54 -11.47 -15.84 -2.64
C GLY A 54 -12.68 -14.99 -2.24
N ASN A 55 -13.86 -15.39 -2.71
CA ASN A 55 -15.13 -14.68 -2.51
C ASN A 55 -15.82 -14.98 -1.17
N ASN A 56 -15.22 -15.79 -0.31
CA ASN A 56 -15.83 -16.23 0.93
C ASN A 56 -15.24 -15.48 2.14
N TYR A 57 -15.97 -14.48 2.62
CA TYR A 57 -15.67 -13.71 3.83
C TYR A 57 -15.52 -14.56 5.11
N THR A 58 -15.92 -15.84 5.07
CA THR A 58 -15.82 -16.77 6.21
C THR A 58 -14.40 -17.32 6.41
N LEU A 59 -13.54 -17.28 5.39
CA LEU A 59 -12.13 -17.67 5.49
C LEU A 59 -11.25 -16.43 5.24
N PRO A 60 -10.54 -15.90 6.26
CA PRO A 60 -9.81 -14.64 6.15
C PRO A 60 -8.46 -14.87 5.44
N LEU A 61 -8.49 -15.09 4.13
CA LEU A 61 -7.29 -15.22 3.28
C LEU A 61 -6.91 -13.89 2.60
N TYR A 62 -7.38 -12.78 3.18
CA TYR A 62 -7.04 -11.42 2.76
C TYR A 62 -5.51 -11.23 2.73
N ASP A 63 -5.02 -10.76 1.59
CA ASP A 63 -3.61 -10.48 1.35
C ASP A 63 -2.67 -11.69 1.55
N TYR A 64 -3.20 -12.93 1.58
CA TYR A 64 -2.41 -14.14 1.83
C TYR A 64 -1.29 -14.32 0.80
N ALA A 65 -1.61 -14.09 -0.49
CA ALA A 65 -0.65 -14.16 -1.57
C ALA A 65 -0.29 -12.75 -2.10
N ASN A 66 -0.23 -11.76 -1.21
CA ASN A 66 0.15 -10.39 -1.57
C ASN A 66 1.47 -10.33 -2.37
N LYS A 67 1.58 -9.27 -3.18
CA LYS A 67 2.76 -9.00 -4.00
C LYS A 67 3.04 -7.51 -4.00
N PHE A 68 4.31 -7.16 -3.87
CA PHE A 68 4.78 -5.82 -4.15
C PHE A 68 5.08 -5.74 -5.64
N TRP A 69 4.03 -5.59 -6.44
CA TRP A 69 4.13 -5.40 -7.87
C TRP A 69 3.66 -4.01 -8.26
N SER A 70 4.34 -3.41 -9.23
CA SER A 70 3.85 -2.25 -9.97
C SER A 70 2.49 -2.57 -10.60
N GLY A 71 1.57 -1.63 -10.51
CA GLY A 71 0.14 -1.79 -10.74
C GLY A 71 -0.62 -2.07 -9.44
N MET A 72 -0.15 -2.98 -8.58
CA MET A 72 -0.85 -3.27 -7.32
C MET A 72 -0.72 -2.15 -6.29
N ILE A 73 0.44 -1.48 -6.21
CA ILE A 73 0.63 -0.39 -5.24
C ILE A 73 -0.38 0.73 -5.50
N GLN A 74 -0.48 1.19 -6.74
CA GLN A 74 -1.43 2.26 -7.08
C GLN A 74 -2.89 1.81 -7.10
N GLU A 75 -3.19 0.63 -7.65
CA GLU A 75 -4.58 0.26 -7.92
C GLU A 75 -5.30 -0.45 -6.79
N TYR A 76 -4.56 -1.05 -5.86
CA TYR A 76 -5.11 -1.82 -4.76
C TYR A 76 -4.70 -1.24 -3.41
N TYR A 77 -3.39 -1.21 -3.11
CA TYR A 77 -2.92 -0.79 -1.79
C TYR A 77 -3.14 0.69 -1.51
N ALA A 78 -2.86 1.58 -2.47
CA ALA A 78 -3.04 3.01 -2.29
C ALA A 78 -4.51 3.36 -2.08
N LYS A 79 -5.44 2.77 -2.85
CA LYS A 79 -6.88 2.96 -2.67
C LYS A 79 -7.36 2.53 -1.27
N ARG A 80 -6.87 1.39 -0.76
CA ARG A 80 -7.16 0.94 0.61
C ARG A 80 -6.68 1.95 1.65
N TRP A 81 -5.46 2.48 1.48
CA TRP A 81 -4.94 3.53 2.35
C TRP A 81 -5.77 4.81 2.29
N TYR A 82 -6.20 5.24 1.10
CA TYR A 82 -7.06 6.42 0.97
C TYR A 82 -8.37 6.26 1.74
N VAL A 83 -9.07 5.14 1.57
CA VAL A 83 -10.31 4.85 2.30
C VAL A 83 -10.07 4.83 3.82
N PHE A 84 -8.98 4.19 4.25
CA PHE A 84 -8.63 4.14 5.67
C PHE A 84 -8.40 5.55 6.26
N PHE A 85 -7.59 6.38 5.61
CA PHE A 85 -7.32 7.73 6.11
C PHE A 85 -8.55 8.63 6.07
N ASP A 86 -9.40 8.51 5.05
CA ASP A 86 -10.66 9.23 4.98
C ASP A 86 -11.55 8.92 6.21
N ILE A 87 -11.69 7.65 6.57
CA ILE A 87 -12.47 7.23 7.74
C ILE A 87 -11.80 7.69 9.05
N VAL A 88 -10.47 7.56 9.17
CA VAL A 88 -9.74 8.01 10.37
C VAL A 88 -9.88 9.52 10.56
N LEU A 89 -9.73 10.30 9.49
CA LEU A 89 -9.87 11.76 9.56
C LEU A 89 -11.29 12.15 9.94
N LYS A 90 -12.30 11.50 9.34
CA LYS A 90 -13.71 11.72 9.70
C LYS A 90 -13.97 11.40 11.18
N SER A 91 -13.49 10.24 11.64
CA SER A 91 -13.61 9.82 13.05
C SER A 91 -12.95 10.82 14.01
N LEU A 92 -11.79 11.36 13.65
CA LEU A 92 -11.08 12.36 14.45
C LEU A 92 -11.84 13.69 14.52
N VAL A 93 -12.39 14.16 13.40
CA VAL A 93 -13.17 15.41 13.33
C VAL A 93 -14.49 15.29 14.06
N ASP A 94 -15.19 14.18 13.87
CA ASP A 94 -16.53 13.96 14.43
C ASP A 94 -16.47 13.48 15.90
N GLY A 95 -15.29 13.05 16.38
CA GLY A 95 -15.08 12.55 17.74
C GLY A 95 -15.74 11.18 18.01
N VAL A 96 -16.07 10.43 16.95
CA VAL A 96 -16.77 9.15 17.03
C VAL A 96 -15.80 8.00 16.73
N PRO A 97 -15.82 6.88 17.49
CA PRO A 97 -14.98 5.72 17.19
C PRO A 97 -15.22 5.15 15.79
N ILE A 98 -14.16 4.59 15.18
CA ILE A 98 -14.25 3.94 13.87
C ILE A 98 -15.14 2.69 13.96
N ASP A 99 -16.19 2.67 13.16
CA ASP A 99 -16.99 1.46 12.93
C ASP A 99 -16.24 0.54 11.96
N LYS A 100 -15.80 -0.63 12.47
CA LYS A 100 -15.07 -1.62 11.68
C LYS A 100 -15.90 -2.21 10.54
N LYS A 101 -17.22 -2.33 10.71
CA LYS A 101 -18.09 -2.86 9.67
C LYS A 101 -18.14 -1.88 8.49
N VAL A 102 -18.36 -0.60 8.78
CA VAL A 102 -18.34 0.46 7.76
C VAL A 102 -16.97 0.55 7.09
N LEU A 103 -15.87 0.47 7.85
CA LEU A 103 -14.52 0.46 7.29
C LEU A 103 -14.32 -0.70 6.31
N ASN A 104 -14.68 -1.92 6.71
CA ASN A 104 -14.51 -3.10 5.87
C ASN A 104 -15.40 -3.05 4.61
N GLU A 105 -16.65 -2.60 4.74
CA GLU A 105 -17.55 -2.41 3.61
C GLU A 105 -17.01 -1.39 2.60
N ARG A 106 -16.49 -0.24 3.08
CA ARG A 106 -15.88 0.77 2.22
C ARG A 106 -14.59 0.29 1.57
N LEU A 107 -13.72 -0.39 2.32
CA LEU A 107 -12.48 -0.98 1.77
C LEU A 107 -12.81 -1.93 0.61
N PHE A 108 -13.80 -2.80 0.80
CA PHE A 108 -14.23 -3.73 -0.23
C PHE A 108 -14.80 -3.00 -1.45
N LEU A 109 -15.79 -2.13 -1.26
CA LEU A 109 -16.52 -1.49 -2.36
C LEU A 109 -15.70 -0.46 -3.13
N GLU A 110 -14.85 0.31 -2.45
CA GLU A 110 -14.13 1.44 -3.06
C GLU A 110 -12.72 1.07 -3.54
N ALA A 111 -12.10 0.03 -2.98
CA ALA A 111 -10.72 -0.35 -3.32
C ALA A 111 -10.59 -1.76 -3.89
N GLU A 112 -11.12 -2.78 -3.21
CA GLU A 112 -10.87 -4.18 -3.56
C GLU A 112 -11.71 -4.63 -4.76
N LEU A 113 -13.02 -4.38 -4.74
CA LEU A 113 -13.95 -4.74 -5.81
C LEU A 113 -13.56 -4.11 -7.16
N PRO A 114 -13.25 -2.80 -7.27
CA PRO A 114 -12.81 -2.23 -8.53
C PRO A 114 -11.51 -2.84 -9.05
N PHE A 115 -10.61 -3.31 -8.17
CA PHE A 115 -9.33 -3.86 -8.60
C PHE A 115 -9.52 -5.12 -9.48
N PHE A 116 -10.31 -6.09 -9.03
CA PHE A 116 -10.52 -7.34 -9.76
C PHE A 116 -11.71 -7.32 -10.75
N MET A 117 -12.64 -6.38 -10.62
CA MET A 117 -13.78 -6.24 -11.56
C MET A 117 -13.50 -5.34 -12.78
N LEU A 118 -12.53 -4.44 -12.73
CA LEU A 118 -12.21 -3.56 -13.87
C LEU A 118 -11.38 -4.30 -14.93
N GLU A 119 -12.06 -4.86 -15.92
CA GLU A 119 -11.49 -5.67 -17.00
C GLU A 119 -10.67 -4.87 -18.02
N THR A 120 -11.12 -3.66 -18.34
CA THR A 120 -10.53 -2.83 -19.41
C THR A 120 -9.17 -2.25 -19.06
N LYS A 121 -8.73 -2.39 -17.81
CA LYS A 121 -7.46 -1.82 -17.34
C LYS A 121 -6.30 -2.74 -17.71
N THR A 122 -5.41 -2.22 -18.55
CA THR A 122 -4.15 -2.85 -18.92
C THR A 122 -3.01 -2.41 -18.01
N TYR A 123 -2.02 -3.28 -17.85
CA TYR A 123 -0.84 -3.03 -17.03
C TYR A 123 0.43 -3.25 -17.87
N PRO A 124 1.48 -2.42 -17.71
CA PRO A 124 2.73 -2.59 -18.43
C PRO A 124 3.35 -3.98 -18.21
N THR A 125 3.93 -4.54 -19.28
CA THR A 125 4.65 -5.82 -19.25
C THR A 125 6.16 -5.66 -19.45
N THR A 126 6.60 -4.45 -19.76
CA THR A 126 8.00 -4.03 -19.87
C THR A 126 8.32 -3.02 -18.78
N GLU A 127 9.55 -3.10 -18.28
CA GLU A 127 10.08 -2.18 -17.27
C GLU A 127 10.10 -0.72 -17.73
N GLN A 128 10.00 0.19 -16.77
CA GLN A 128 10.03 1.64 -16.99
C GLN A 128 11.05 2.29 -16.04
N GLY A 129 12.08 2.91 -16.62
CA GLY A 129 13.14 3.59 -15.88
C GLY A 129 14.34 2.69 -15.56
N ASP A 130 15.32 3.27 -14.87
CA ASP A 130 16.55 2.61 -14.44
C ASP A 130 16.49 2.33 -12.93
N SER A 131 16.49 1.05 -12.55
CA SER A 131 16.39 0.63 -11.16
C SER A 131 17.52 1.17 -10.28
N ILE A 132 18.75 1.26 -10.80
CA ILE A 132 19.91 1.75 -10.05
C ILE A 132 19.76 3.26 -9.81
N LEU A 133 19.35 4.01 -10.84
CA LEU A 133 19.14 5.44 -10.72
C LEU A 133 18.03 5.76 -9.72
N ILE A 134 16.87 5.10 -9.85
CA ILE A 134 15.71 5.30 -8.96
C ILE A 134 16.09 4.90 -7.53
N ALA A 135 16.74 3.76 -7.32
CA ALA A 135 17.16 3.33 -5.98
C ALA A 135 18.09 4.36 -5.31
N ARG A 136 19.04 4.95 -6.05
CA ARG A 136 19.91 6.02 -5.53
C ARG A 136 19.12 7.27 -5.14
N GLN A 137 18.16 7.67 -5.98
CA GLN A 137 17.30 8.83 -5.70
C GLN A 137 16.46 8.61 -4.44
N LEU A 138 15.82 7.44 -4.32
CA LEU A 138 15.02 7.09 -3.15
C LEU A 138 15.88 6.96 -1.89
N PHE A 139 17.06 6.36 -2.00
CA PHE A 139 18.01 6.31 -0.89
C PHE A 139 18.33 7.72 -0.40
N ASN A 140 18.72 8.64 -1.29
CA ASN A 140 19.03 10.01 -0.89
C ASN A 140 17.81 10.74 -0.27
N LYS A 141 16.61 10.53 -0.82
CA LYS A 141 15.36 11.13 -0.33
C LYS A 141 15.03 10.71 1.10
N TYR A 142 15.14 9.41 1.40
CA TYR A 142 14.69 8.86 2.69
C TYR A 142 15.80 8.68 3.72
N HIS A 143 17.05 8.47 3.29
CA HIS A 143 18.17 8.27 4.21
C HIS A 143 18.45 9.51 5.06
N LEU A 144 18.31 10.71 4.48
CA LEU A 144 18.51 11.96 5.19
C LEU A 144 17.41 12.20 6.24
N SER A 145 16.14 11.90 5.93
CA SER A 145 15.05 12.13 6.87
C SER A 145 15.06 11.17 8.07
N LEU A 146 15.60 9.96 7.90
CA LEU A 146 15.74 8.99 9.00
C LEU A 146 16.84 9.38 10.00
N ASN A 147 17.92 10.02 9.53
CA ASN A 147 19.01 10.48 10.40
C ASN A 147 18.57 11.64 11.33
N ASP A 148 17.61 12.45 10.88
CA ASP A 148 17.00 13.50 11.71
C ASP A 148 16.08 12.93 12.81
N ILE A 149 15.46 11.76 12.57
CA ILE A 149 14.62 11.06 13.54
C ILE A 149 15.46 10.34 14.61
N HIS A 150 16.64 9.81 14.23
CA HIS A 150 17.53 9.07 15.13
C HIS A 150 18.56 9.92 15.89
N SER A 151 18.60 11.24 15.67
CA SER A 151 19.37 12.13 16.53
C SER A 151 18.64 12.29 17.88
N PRO A 152 19.15 11.76 19.01
CA PRO A 152 18.52 12.00 20.29
C PRO A 152 18.51 13.50 20.53
N LYS A 153 17.32 14.11 20.62
CA LYS A 153 17.17 15.46 21.15
C LYS A 153 17.88 15.46 22.49
N LYS A 154 19.03 16.13 22.59
CA LYS A 154 19.72 16.35 23.86
C LYS A 154 18.72 17.04 24.78
N SER A 155 18.14 16.27 25.70
CA SER A 155 17.38 16.77 26.82
C SER A 155 18.27 17.76 27.57
N SER A 156 17.99 19.05 27.41
CA SER A 156 18.52 20.11 28.27
C SER A 156 17.74 20.08 29.59
N ALA A 157 17.83 18.98 30.33
CA ALA A 157 17.43 18.95 31.72
C ALA A 157 18.43 19.75 32.55
N LYS A 158 18.21 21.07 32.67
CA LYS A 158 18.78 21.85 33.77
C LYS A 158 18.21 21.31 35.07
N LYS A 159 18.95 20.41 35.72
CA LYS A 159 18.74 20.06 37.13
C LYS A 159 18.99 21.31 37.97
N GLY A 160 17.94 21.80 38.61
CA GLY A 160 17.99 22.88 39.59
C GLY A 160 16.90 22.70 40.62
N TYR A 161 16.90 21.57 41.34
CA TYR A 161 16.10 21.42 42.56
C TYR A 161 17.03 21.48 43.77
N SER A 162 16.97 22.62 44.46
CA SER A 162 17.59 22.87 45.75
C SER A 162 16.99 21.94 46.81
N LEU A 163 17.82 21.08 47.40
CA LEU A 163 17.48 20.32 48.60
C LEU A 163 17.40 21.30 49.79
N LYS A 164 16.19 21.62 50.25
CA LYS A 164 16.01 22.16 51.61
C LYS A 164 15.86 20.98 52.55
N HIS A 165 16.94 20.66 53.26
CA HIS A 165 16.88 19.85 54.47
C HIS A 165 16.01 20.58 55.51
N ARG A 166 14.98 19.90 56.01
CA ARG A 166 14.30 20.27 57.25
C ARG A 166 14.53 19.12 58.22
N VAL A 167 15.36 19.37 59.22
CA VAL A 167 15.56 18.52 60.38
C VAL A 167 15.07 19.34 61.58
N HIS A 168 14.15 18.73 62.33
CA HIS A 168 13.49 19.18 63.56
C HIS A 168 12.52 20.37 63.47
#